data_AF-D3DCZ5-F1
#
_entry.id   AF-D3DCZ5-F1
#
_cell.length_a   1.000
_cell.length_b   1.000
_cell.length_c   1.000
_cell.angle_alpha   90.00
_cell.angle_beta   90.00
_cell.angle_gamma   90.00
#
_symmetry.space_group_name_H-M   'P 1'
#
loop_
_entity.id
_entity.type
_entity.pdbx_description
1 polymer ?
#
loop_
_entity_poly.entity_id
_entity_poly.type
_entity_poly.pdbx_seq_one_letter_code
_entity_poly.pdbx_strand_id
1 'polypeptide(L)'
;MTGSVNQSSVEAAQSPATKALLAQASVTDCAQAPSADMFEIGAEVQVLSRGTMFASKARRLYDLYHRYDGLDDIPAEERAALERRIFRRPLDDVWADTVTYFSTRDPEQIERARESPKRRMALVFRWYLGLSSGWSIGGAADRVADYQVWCGPAMGAFNTWVRGSVLEPLENRHAAAIATELMRGAAFTSRVAALAQAGVRLPAAATTYRPLPHRPEQERRP
;
A
#
# COMPACT_ATOMS: atom_id res chain seq x y z
N MET A 1 3.35 -4.38 17.51
CA MET A 1 2.24 -3.86 16.68
C MET A 1 2.40 -4.42 15.27
N THR A 2 1.31 -4.85 14.62
CA THR A 2 1.31 -5.26 13.20
C THR A 2 0.41 -4.32 12.39
N GLY A 3 0.76 -4.12 11.11
CA GLY A 3 0.02 -3.23 10.19
C GLY A 3 -0.16 -3.86 8.81
N SER A 4 0.90 -3.91 8.00
CA SER A 4 0.83 -4.38 6.61
C SER A 4 0.14 -5.74 6.49
N VAL A 5 0.55 -6.74 7.29
CA VAL A 5 0.00 -8.11 7.23
C VAL A 5 -1.52 -8.17 7.40
N ASN A 6 -2.09 -7.29 8.23
CA ASN A 6 -3.51 -7.24 8.53
C ASN A 6 -4.33 -6.76 7.31
N GLN A 7 -3.74 -5.99 6.39
CA GLN A 7 -4.45 -5.54 5.18
C GLN A 7 -4.79 -6.68 4.22
N SER A 8 -4.09 -7.81 4.32
CA SER A 8 -4.42 -9.02 3.54
C SER A 8 -5.50 -9.89 4.20
N SER A 9 -6.03 -9.47 5.35
CA SER A 9 -7.03 -10.25 6.06
C SER A 9 -8.43 -10.12 5.44
N VAL A 10 -9.30 -11.09 5.69
CA VAL A 10 -10.69 -11.05 5.21
C VAL A 10 -11.46 -9.87 5.78
N GLU A 11 -11.18 -9.48 7.02
CA GLU A 11 -11.82 -8.36 7.72
C GLU A 11 -11.35 -6.98 7.22
N ALA A 12 -10.20 -6.90 6.56
CA ALA A 12 -9.68 -5.64 6.06
C ALA A 12 -10.60 -5.05 4.98
N ALA A 13 -10.90 -3.76 5.10
CA ALA A 13 -11.63 -2.96 4.11
C ALA A 13 -10.75 -2.66 2.88
N GLN A 14 -10.42 -3.71 2.14
CA GLN A 14 -9.67 -3.67 0.89
C GLN A 14 -10.42 -4.46 -0.17
N SER A 15 -10.30 -4.07 -1.43
CA SER A 15 -10.90 -4.82 -2.53
C SER A 15 -10.27 -6.21 -2.65
N PRO A 16 -10.98 -7.20 -3.22
CA PRO A 16 -10.40 -8.51 -3.52
C PRO A 16 -9.14 -8.41 -4.40
N ALA A 17 -9.12 -7.48 -5.36
CA ALA A 17 -7.97 -7.22 -6.21
C ALA A 17 -6.75 -6.74 -5.40
N THR A 18 -6.94 -5.80 -4.47
CA THR A 18 -5.85 -5.34 -3.59
C THR A 18 -5.34 -6.45 -2.67
N LYS A 19 -6.23 -7.27 -2.10
CA LYS A 19 -5.80 -8.43 -1.28
C LYS A 19 -5.00 -9.44 -2.10
N ALA A 20 -5.39 -9.68 -3.36
CA ALA A 20 -4.64 -10.53 -4.29
C ALA A 20 -3.24 -9.97 -4.60
N LEU A 21 -3.10 -8.66 -4.78
CA LEU A 21 -1.79 -8.00 -4.93
C LEU A 21 -0.92 -8.16 -3.67
N LEU A 22 -1.51 -7.93 -2.50
CA LEU A 22 -0.82 -8.06 -1.21
C LEU A 22 -0.33 -9.49 -0.95
N ALA A 23 -1.10 -10.52 -1.30
CA ALA A 23 -0.71 -11.92 -1.15
C ALA A 23 0.48 -12.35 -2.02
N GLN A 24 0.74 -11.63 -3.11
CA GLN A 24 1.86 -11.88 -4.03
C GLN A 24 3.11 -11.07 -3.71
N ALA A 25 3.04 -10.12 -2.77
CA ALA A 25 4.15 -9.24 -2.44
C ALA A 25 5.35 -10.03 -1.87
N SER A 26 6.54 -9.67 -2.33
CA SER A 26 7.85 -10.00 -1.75
C SER A 26 8.32 -8.90 -0.81
N VAL A 27 9.37 -9.17 -0.02
CA VAL A 27 10.05 -8.18 0.84
C VAL A 27 10.66 -7.03 0.02
N THR A 28 10.92 -7.25 -1.27
CA THR A 28 11.47 -6.27 -2.22
C THR A 28 10.42 -5.45 -2.94
N ASP A 29 9.13 -5.78 -2.79
CA ASP A 29 8.05 -5.20 -3.60
C ASP A 29 7.41 -3.97 -2.94
N CYS A 30 8.23 -3.17 -2.26
CA CYS A 30 7.83 -1.90 -1.63
C CYS A 30 8.70 -0.77 -2.14
N ALA A 31 8.13 0.42 -2.28
CA ALA A 31 8.83 1.64 -2.68
C ALA A 31 8.32 2.83 -1.87
N GLN A 32 9.14 3.88 -1.77
CA GLN A 32 8.69 5.18 -1.29
C GLN A 32 7.97 5.93 -2.42
N ALA A 33 6.91 6.65 -2.08
CA ALA A 33 6.14 7.48 -2.99
C ALA A 33 5.70 8.78 -2.31
N PRO A 34 5.58 9.89 -3.04
CA PRO A 34 5.07 11.15 -2.50
C PRO A 34 3.69 11.00 -1.82
N SER A 35 3.55 11.59 -0.63
CA SER A 35 2.28 11.67 0.10
C SER A 35 1.36 12.72 -0.51
N ALA A 36 0.04 12.49 -0.46
CA ALA A 36 -0.95 13.46 -0.93
C ALA A 36 -1.10 14.68 0.01
N ASP A 37 -1.01 14.47 1.34
CA ASP A 37 -1.29 15.51 2.33
C ASP A 37 -0.14 16.49 2.52
N MET A 38 1.08 16.02 2.26
CA MET A 38 2.33 16.74 2.47
C MET A 38 3.18 16.71 1.19
N PHE A 39 2.51 16.77 0.04
CA PHE A 39 3.14 16.66 -1.28
C PHE A 39 4.16 17.78 -1.50
N GLU A 40 3.79 19.01 -1.20
CA GLU A 40 4.58 20.22 -1.44
C GLU A 40 5.89 20.24 -0.62
N ILE A 41 5.90 19.62 0.56
CA ILE A 41 7.08 19.54 1.44
C ILE A 41 7.88 18.24 1.25
N GLY A 42 7.50 17.39 0.30
CA GLY A 42 8.25 16.19 -0.07
C GLY A 42 8.15 15.02 0.91
N ALA A 43 7.08 14.94 1.70
CA ALA A 43 6.87 13.77 2.53
C ALA A 43 6.62 12.53 1.66
N GLU A 44 7.20 11.39 2.03
CA GLU A 44 7.04 10.12 1.34
C GLU A 44 6.35 9.09 2.24
N VAL A 45 5.64 8.16 1.62
CA VAL A 45 4.99 7.00 2.24
C VAL A 45 5.43 5.72 1.55
N GLN A 46 5.46 4.63 2.30
CA GLN A 46 5.81 3.33 1.76
C GLN A 46 4.59 2.62 1.17
N VAL A 47 4.71 2.20 -0.08
CA VAL A 47 3.62 1.60 -0.87
C VAL A 47 4.09 0.34 -1.59
N LEU A 48 3.14 -0.52 -1.95
CA LEU A 48 3.39 -1.68 -2.82
C LEU A 48 3.83 -1.20 -4.21
N SER A 49 4.89 -1.81 -4.75
CA SER A 49 5.39 -1.53 -6.10
C SER A 49 5.06 -2.63 -7.11
N ARG A 50 4.78 -3.85 -6.65
CA ARG A 50 4.40 -4.97 -7.52
C ARG A 50 2.93 -4.90 -7.91
N GLY A 51 2.67 -5.01 -9.21
CA GLY A 51 1.30 -5.07 -9.77
C GLY A 51 0.56 -3.73 -9.85
N THR A 52 1.21 -2.64 -9.42
CA THR A 52 0.75 -1.27 -9.57
C THR A 52 1.92 -0.39 -10.04
N MET A 53 1.63 0.69 -10.76
CA MET A 53 2.61 1.68 -11.19
C MET A 53 2.52 2.97 -10.37
N PHE A 54 1.68 3.01 -9.33
CA PHE A 54 1.42 4.20 -8.51
C PHE A 54 2.71 4.90 -8.06
N ALA A 55 3.67 4.18 -7.47
CA ALA A 55 4.90 4.78 -6.94
C ALA A 55 5.68 5.55 -8.03
N SER A 56 5.83 4.95 -9.22
CA SER A 56 6.51 5.57 -10.36
C SER A 56 5.75 6.79 -10.90
N LYS A 57 4.42 6.71 -10.97
CA LYS A 57 3.56 7.81 -11.44
C LYS A 57 3.55 8.97 -10.44
N ALA A 58 3.45 8.68 -9.14
CA ALA A 58 3.51 9.66 -8.07
C ALA A 58 4.87 10.39 -8.06
N ARG A 59 5.98 9.64 -8.20
CA ARG A 59 7.32 10.24 -8.33
C ARG A 59 7.41 11.16 -9.55
N ARG A 60 6.85 10.75 -10.69
CA ARG A 60 6.80 11.60 -11.89
C ARG A 60 6.05 12.91 -11.64
N LEU A 61 4.92 12.87 -10.94
CA LEU A 61 4.18 14.08 -10.58
C LEU A 61 5.01 15.00 -9.69
N TYR A 62 5.74 14.45 -8.72
CA TYR A 62 6.62 15.22 -7.85
C TYR A 62 7.81 15.85 -8.59
N ASP A 63 8.44 15.11 -9.51
CA ASP A 63 9.55 15.63 -10.32
C ASP A 63 9.07 16.79 -11.20
N LEU A 64 7.88 16.69 -11.79
CA LEU A 64 7.26 17.77 -12.58
C LEU A 64 6.90 18.97 -11.71
N TYR A 65 6.37 18.70 -10.51
CA TYR A 65 6.03 19.75 -9.56
C TYR A 65 7.26 20.60 -9.23
N HIS A 66 8.43 20.01 -9.05
CA HIS A 66 9.66 20.76 -8.78
C HIS A 66 10.24 21.45 -10.01
N ARG A 67 10.10 20.85 -11.19
CA ARG A 67 10.71 21.35 -12.42
C ARG A 67 10.02 22.59 -13.01
N TYR A 68 8.69 22.70 -12.86
CA TYR A 68 7.88 23.71 -13.55
C TYR A 68 7.12 24.58 -12.55
N ASP A 69 6.85 25.85 -12.88
CA ASP A 69 6.17 26.78 -11.97
C ASP A 69 4.64 26.70 -12.02
N GLY A 70 4.09 26.05 -13.05
CA GLY A 70 2.69 25.70 -13.16
C GLY A 70 2.41 24.65 -14.23
N LEU A 71 1.15 24.28 -14.38
CA LEU A 71 0.70 23.31 -15.39
C LEU A 71 0.93 23.78 -16.83
N ASP A 72 0.92 25.10 -17.04
CA ASP A 72 1.06 25.70 -18.38
C ASP A 72 2.53 25.78 -18.83
N ASP A 73 3.48 25.64 -17.89
CA ASP A 73 4.92 25.60 -18.18
C ASP A 73 5.39 24.19 -18.57
N ILE A 74 4.55 23.17 -18.39
CA ILE A 74 4.88 21.79 -18.76
C ILE A 74 4.88 21.67 -20.29
N PRO A 75 5.97 21.20 -20.93
CA PRO A 75 6.04 21.02 -22.37
C PRO A 75 4.87 20.18 -22.89
N ALA A 76 4.30 20.57 -24.04
CA ALA A 76 3.08 19.98 -24.59
C ALA A 76 3.12 18.44 -24.70
N GLU A 77 4.28 17.88 -25.07
CA GLU A 77 4.46 16.43 -25.15
C GLU A 77 4.37 15.75 -23.76
N GLU A 78 5.02 16.34 -22.75
CA GLU A 78 4.97 15.85 -21.37
C GLU A 78 3.55 15.97 -20.80
N ARG A 79 2.87 17.11 -21.01
CA ARG A 79 1.47 17.33 -20.61
C ARG A 79 0.55 16.29 -21.25
N ALA A 80 0.66 16.08 -22.56
CA ALA A 80 -0.14 15.07 -23.27
C ALA A 80 0.16 13.63 -22.78
N ALA A 81 1.37 13.34 -22.32
CA ALA A 81 1.70 12.05 -21.71
C ALA A 81 1.06 11.89 -20.32
N LEU A 82 1.02 12.94 -19.50
CA LEU A 82 0.36 12.95 -18.19
C LEU A 82 -1.14 12.71 -18.31
N GLU A 83 -1.78 13.46 -19.19
CA GLU A 83 -3.22 13.35 -19.46
C GLU A 83 -3.60 11.96 -19.93
N ARG A 84 -2.79 11.33 -20.79
CA ARG A 84 -3.08 9.97 -21.30
C ARG A 84 -2.76 8.86 -20.29
N ARG A 85 -1.62 8.93 -19.60
CA ARG A 85 -1.07 7.79 -18.83
C ARG A 85 -1.40 7.82 -17.34
N ILE A 86 -1.62 9.00 -16.77
CA ILE A 86 -1.87 9.17 -15.32
C ILE A 86 -3.32 9.59 -15.10
N PHE A 87 -3.69 10.78 -15.59
CA PHE A 87 -5.03 11.33 -15.34
C PHE A 87 -6.12 10.62 -16.15
N ARG A 88 -5.75 10.09 -17.33
CA ARG A 88 -6.66 9.50 -18.34
C ARG A 88 -7.75 10.47 -18.79
N ARG A 89 -7.47 11.77 -18.73
CA ARG A 89 -8.33 12.89 -19.14
C ARG A 89 -7.53 14.21 -19.16
N PRO A 90 -8.04 15.27 -19.81
CA PRO A 90 -7.41 16.59 -19.81
C PRO A 90 -7.19 17.15 -18.40
N LEU A 91 -6.08 17.87 -18.17
CA LEU A 91 -5.80 18.46 -16.85
C LEU A 91 -6.83 19.54 -16.47
N ASP A 92 -7.43 20.20 -17.45
CA ASP A 92 -8.44 21.23 -17.23
C ASP A 92 -9.72 20.63 -16.63
N ASP A 93 -10.12 19.43 -17.07
CA ASP A 93 -11.23 18.67 -16.47
C ASP A 93 -10.91 18.27 -15.03
N VAL A 94 -9.67 17.82 -14.77
CA VAL A 94 -9.22 17.46 -13.41
C VAL A 94 -9.25 18.69 -12.50
N TRP A 95 -8.84 19.85 -13.02
CA TRP A 95 -8.92 21.10 -12.28
C TRP A 95 -10.37 21.49 -11.96
N ALA A 96 -11.30 21.36 -12.92
CA ALA A 96 -12.72 21.62 -12.68
C ALA A 96 -13.32 20.70 -11.59
N ASP A 97 -12.99 19.41 -11.61
CA ASP A 97 -13.38 18.45 -10.57
C ASP A 97 -12.78 18.84 -9.21
N THR A 98 -11.51 19.26 -9.21
CA THR A 98 -10.79 19.72 -8.00
C THR A 98 -11.44 20.97 -7.39
N VAL A 99 -11.78 21.95 -8.22
CA VAL A 99 -12.53 23.16 -7.80
C VAL A 99 -13.86 22.76 -7.18
N THR A 100 -14.62 21.87 -7.83
CA THR A 100 -15.91 21.39 -7.32
C THR A 100 -15.77 20.71 -5.96
N TYR A 101 -14.76 19.84 -5.81
CA TYR A 101 -14.49 19.13 -4.55
C TYR A 101 -14.15 20.08 -3.40
N PHE A 102 -13.21 21.01 -3.62
CA PHE A 102 -12.75 21.92 -2.57
C PHE A 102 -13.72 23.08 -2.29
N SER A 103 -14.52 23.52 -3.27
CA SER A 103 -15.52 24.58 -3.05
C SER A 103 -16.57 24.21 -1.98
N THR A 104 -16.75 22.92 -1.67
CA THR A 104 -17.66 22.46 -0.62
C THR A 104 -16.97 22.15 0.72
N ARG A 105 -15.65 21.99 0.73
CA ARG A 105 -14.88 21.47 1.87
C ARG A 105 -13.89 22.47 2.44
N ASP A 106 -13.16 23.13 1.56
CA ASP A 106 -12.13 24.12 1.89
C ASP A 106 -11.97 25.10 0.70
N PRO A 107 -12.89 26.08 0.56
CA PRO A 107 -12.87 27.04 -0.55
C PRO A 107 -11.60 27.90 -0.58
N GLU A 108 -10.94 28.10 0.56
CA GLU A 108 -9.74 28.92 0.67
C GLU A 108 -8.57 28.35 -0.16
N GLN A 109 -8.51 27.02 -0.33
CA GLN A 109 -7.53 26.37 -1.22
C GLN A 109 -7.68 26.84 -2.66
N ILE A 110 -8.91 27.05 -3.12
CA ILE A 110 -9.18 27.46 -4.50
C ILE A 110 -8.80 28.92 -4.70
N GLU A 111 -9.14 29.81 -3.76
CA GLU A 111 -8.74 31.21 -3.85
C GLU A 111 -7.21 31.35 -3.87
N ARG A 112 -6.52 30.64 -2.97
CA ARG A 112 -5.05 30.61 -2.93
C ARG A 112 -4.41 30.01 -4.19
N ALA A 113 -5.10 29.11 -4.88
CA ALA A 113 -4.62 28.48 -6.11
C ALA A 113 -4.88 29.31 -7.37
N ARG A 114 -5.91 30.18 -7.37
CA ARG A 114 -6.16 31.13 -8.46
C ARG A 114 -5.01 32.11 -8.65
N GLU A 115 -4.38 32.51 -7.55
CA GLU A 115 -3.26 33.45 -7.53
C GLU A 115 -1.88 32.78 -7.65
N SER A 116 -1.83 31.44 -7.74
CA SER A 116 -0.56 30.69 -7.78
C SER A 116 -0.64 29.47 -8.71
N PRO A 117 -0.07 29.55 -9.92
CA PRO A 117 -0.01 28.43 -10.87
C PRO A 117 0.61 27.16 -10.25
N LYS A 118 1.59 27.34 -9.35
CA LYS A 118 2.25 26.24 -8.61
C LYS A 118 1.29 25.51 -7.68
N ARG A 119 0.48 26.26 -6.91
CA ARG A 119 -0.53 25.68 -6.02
C ARG A 119 -1.63 24.98 -6.80
N ARG A 120 -2.07 25.57 -7.92
CA ARG A 120 -3.02 24.91 -8.85
C ARG A 120 -2.48 23.57 -9.33
N MET A 121 -1.21 23.53 -9.75
CA MET A 121 -0.54 22.28 -10.14
C MET A 121 -0.50 21.26 -8.99
N ALA A 122 -0.14 21.69 -7.78
CA ALA A 122 -0.11 20.81 -6.61
C ALA A 122 -1.48 20.19 -6.33
N LEU A 123 -2.56 20.97 -6.36
CA LEU A 123 -3.92 20.48 -6.14
C LEU A 123 -4.35 19.46 -7.20
N VAL A 124 -4.05 19.72 -8.48
CA VAL A 124 -4.32 18.77 -9.58
C VAL A 124 -3.53 17.47 -9.41
N PHE A 125 -2.27 17.53 -8.98
CA PHE A 125 -1.48 16.32 -8.75
C PHE A 125 -1.98 15.55 -7.52
N ARG A 126 -2.33 16.26 -6.45
CA ARG A 126 -2.93 15.70 -5.23
C ARG A 126 -4.28 15.03 -5.48
N TRP A 127 -5.04 15.45 -6.49
CA TRP A 127 -6.25 14.74 -6.93
C TRP A 127 -5.93 13.28 -7.29
N TYR A 128 -4.89 13.03 -8.09
CA TYR A 128 -4.49 11.66 -8.45
C TYR A 128 -4.00 10.89 -7.22
N LEU A 129 -3.13 11.51 -6.41
CA LEU A 129 -2.59 10.89 -5.20
C LEU A 129 -3.71 10.52 -4.21
N GLY A 130 -4.69 11.40 -3.99
CA GLY A 130 -5.81 11.14 -3.10
C GLY A 130 -6.75 10.05 -3.60
N LEU A 131 -7.12 10.08 -4.90
CA LEU A 131 -8.04 9.09 -5.46
C LEU A 131 -7.43 7.70 -5.62
N SER A 132 -6.10 7.60 -5.77
CA SER A 132 -5.40 6.33 -5.95
C SER A 132 -5.63 5.32 -4.81
N SER A 133 -5.74 5.80 -3.56
CA SER A 133 -6.13 4.97 -2.41
C SER A 133 -7.60 4.54 -2.50
N GLY A 134 -8.48 5.45 -2.93
CA GLY A 134 -9.90 5.15 -3.13
C GLY A 134 -10.16 4.10 -4.21
N TRP A 135 -9.43 4.16 -5.33
CA TRP A 135 -9.50 3.15 -6.39
C TRP A 135 -9.10 1.76 -5.93
N SER A 136 -8.06 1.67 -5.10
CA SER A 136 -7.61 0.42 -4.48
C SER A 136 -8.67 -0.17 -3.56
N ILE A 137 -9.22 0.64 -2.64
CA ILE A 137 -10.24 0.22 -1.68
C ILE A 137 -11.52 -0.20 -2.40
N GLY A 138 -11.97 0.59 -3.38
CA GLY A 138 -13.19 0.35 -4.14
C GLY A 138 -13.05 -0.71 -5.24
N GLY A 139 -11.83 -1.16 -5.57
CA GLY A 139 -11.62 -2.17 -6.61
C GLY A 139 -11.93 -1.68 -8.03
N ALA A 140 -11.61 -0.43 -8.36
CA ALA A 140 -11.82 0.13 -9.69
C ALA A 140 -10.99 -0.64 -10.75
N ALA A 141 -11.64 -1.51 -11.52
CA ALA A 141 -10.99 -2.49 -12.38
C ALA A 141 -10.13 -1.86 -13.49
N ASP A 142 -10.50 -0.67 -13.97
CA ASP A 142 -9.76 0.06 -15.01
C ASP A 142 -8.60 0.92 -14.46
N ARG A 143 -8.38 0.88 -13.14
CA ARG A 143 -7.38 1.67 -12.41
C ARG A 143 -6.40 0.83 -11.59
N VAL A 144 -6.33 -0.49 -11.79
CA VAL A 144 -5.42 -1.39 -11.03
C VAL A 144 -3.96 -0.90 -11.04
N ALA A 145 -3.47 -0.43 -12.19
CA ALA A 145 -2.12 0.13 -12.31
C ALA A 145 -1.90 1.46 -11.56
N ASP A 146 -2.97 2.07 -11.06
CA ASP A 146 -2.97 3.32 -10.29
C ASP A 146 -3.25 3.09 -8.80
N TYR A 147 -3.40 1.84 -8.34
CA TYR A 147 -3.72 1.58 -6.94
C TYR A 147 -2.58 2.02 -6.02
N GLN A 148 -2.89 2.92 -5.10
CA GLN A 148 -2.04 3.17 -3.94
C GLN A 148 -2.40 2.18 -2.85
N VAL A 149 -1.46 1.30 -2.53
CA VAL A 149 -1.60 0.30 -1.47
C VAL A 149 -0.48 0.51 -0.47
N TRP A 150 -0.82 0.98 0.73
CA TRP A 150 0.18 1.21 1.78
C TRP A 150 0.71 -0.14 2.27
N CYS A 151 1.94 -0.46 1.94
CA CYS A 151 2.51 -1.77 2.19
C CYS A 151 3.96 -1.64 2.60
N GLY A 152 4.42 -2.58 3.42
CA GLY A 152 5.82 -2.67 3.79
C GLY A 152 6.37 -4.08 3.70
N PRO A 153 7.69 -4.24 3.85
CA PRO A 153 8.37 -5.51 3.64
C PRO A 153 7.87 -6.63 4.57
N ALA A 154 7.25 -6.26 5.70
CA ALA A 154 6.57 -7.19 6.60
C ALA A 154 5.50 -8.04 5.89
N MET A 155 4.80 -7.52 4.88
CA MET A 155 3.85 -8.31 4.10
C MET A 155 4.56 -9.44 3.32
N GLY A 156 5.67 -9.12 2.66
CA GLY A 156 6.43 -10.12 1.91
C GLY A 156 7.10 -11.17 2.79
N ALA A 157 7.59 -10.76 3.97
CA ALA A 157 8.10 -11.67 4.98
C ALA A 157 6.99 -12.62 5.47
N PHE A 158 5.79 -12.07 5.74
CA PHE A 158 4.61 -12.86 6.10
C PHE A 158 4.21 -13.84 4.99
N ASN A 159 4.10 -13.40 3.74
CA ASN A 159 3.78 -14.27 2.60
C ASN A 159 4.78 -15.42 2.44
N THR A 160 6.07 -15.15 2.66
CA THR A 160 7.12 -16.18 2.64
C THR A 160 6.94 -17.17 3.79
N TRP A 161 6.67 -16.68 5.00
CA TRP A 161 6.48 -17.49 6.20
C TRP A 161 5.24 -18.40 6.12
N VAL A 162 4.13 -17.90 5.57
CA VAL A 162 2.87 -18.68 5.45
C VAL A 162 2.82 -19.58 4.24
N ARG A 163 3.82 -19.59 3.36
CA ARG A 163 3.83 -20.42 2.15
C ARG A 163 3.75 -21.92 2.48
N GLY A 164 2.82 -22.62 1.83
CA GLY A 164 2.47 -24.01 2.06
C GLY A 164 1.68 -24.26 3.36
N SER A 165 1.21 -23.20 4.02
CA SER A 165 0.47 -23.30 5.29
C SER A 165 -1.01 -22.99 5.11
N VAL A 166 -1.78 -23.18 6.18
CA VAL A 166 -3.20 -22.84 6.22
C VAL A 166 -3.49 -21.35 6.03
N LEU A 167 -2.51 -20.47 6.28
CA LEU A 167 -2.66 -19.02 6.08
C LEU A 167 -2.21 -18.53 4.70
N GLU A 168 -1.73 -19.43 3.82
CA GLU A 168 -1.40 -19.04 2.44
C GLU A 168 -2.64 -18.52 1.69
N PRO A 169 -3.79 -19.24 1.67
CA PRO A 169 -5.00 -18.77 1.00
C PRO A 169 -5.58 -17.55 1.70
N LEU A 170 -6.02 -16.56 0.91
CA LEU A 170 -6.53 -15.28 1.41
C LEU A 170 -7.78 -15.45 2.28
N GLU A 171 -8.65 -16.39 1.91
CA GLU A 171 -9.88 -16.73 2.63
C GLU A 171 -9.63 -17.21 4.06
N ASN A 172 -8.43 -17.73 4.34
CA ASN A 172 -8.05 -18.19 5.68
C ASN A 172 -7.32 -17.12 6.50
N ARG A 173 -7.02 -15.96 5.90
CA ARG A 173 -6.32 -14.86 6.57
C ARG A 173 -7.30 -14.07 7.43
N HIS A 174 -7.59 -14.57 8.62
CA HIS A 174 -8.29 -13.80 9.65
C HIS A 174 -7.29 -13.01 10.48
N ALA A 175 -7.57 -11.74 10.77
CA ALA A 175 -6.66 -10.89 11.56
C ALA A 175 -6.31 -11.53 12.92
N ALA A 176 -7.29 -12.15 13.59
CA ALA A 176 -7.08 -12.85 14.85
C ALA A 176 -6.22 -14.14 14.69
N ALA A 177 -6.40 -14.88 13.60
CA ALA A 177 -5.60 -16.07 13.31
C ALA A 177 -4.15 -15.69 13.02
N ILE A 178 -3.93 -14.63 12.22
CA ILE A 178 -2.60 -14.06 11.96
C ILE A 178 -1.92 -13.69 13.28
N ALA A 179 -2.60 -12.93 14.14
CA ALA A 179 -2.05 -12.52 15.43
C ALA A 179 -1.70 -13.73 16.31
N THR A 180 -2.59 -14.73 16.38
CA THR A 180 -2.37 -15.95 17.18
C THR A 180 -1.14 -16.72 16.71
N GLU A 181 -1.02 -16.94 15.40
CA GLU A 181 0.08 -17.71 14.82
C GLU A 181 1.42 -16.95 14.93
N LEU A 182 1.41 -15.61 14.81
CA LEU A 182 2.59 -14.80 15.08
C LEU A 182 3.05 -14.89 16.55
N MET A 183 2.12 -14.81 17.51
CA MET A 183 2.46 -14.91 18.93
C MET A 183 2.95 -16.32 19.32
N ARG A 184 2.32 -17.36 18.78
CA ARG A 184 2.78 -18.75 18.96
C ARG A 184 4.16 -18.96 18.35
N GLY A 185 4.38 -18.49 17.13
CA GLY A 185 5.67 -18.56 16.46
C GLY A 185 6.77 -17.84 17.24
N ALA A 186 6.48 -16.68 17.81
CA ALA A 186 7.40 -15.95 18.67
C ALA A 186 7.73 -16.73 19.96
N ALA A 187 6.73 -17.27 20.66
CA ALA A 187 6.93 -18.08 21.86
C ALA A 187 7.75 -19.36 21.58
N PHE A 188 7.44 -20.05 20.47
CA PHE A 188 8.18 -21.22 20.01
C PHE A 188 9.64 -20.87 19.73
N THR A 189 9.87 -19.84 18.92
CA THR A 189 11.23 -19.43 18.50
C THR A 189 12.07 -18.99 19.69
N SER A 190 11.48 -18.26 20.64
CA SER A 190 12.14 -17.88 21.90
C SER A 190 12.54 -19.10 22.73
N ARG A 191 11.70 -20.14 22.81
CA ARG A 191 12.02 -21.39 23.50
C ARG A 191 13.14 -22.16 22.83
N VAL A 192 13.10 -22.28 21.49
CA VAL A 192 14.17 -22.91 20.70
C VAL A 192 15.49 -22.19 20.94
N ALA A 193 15.49 -20.85 20.89
CA ALA A 193 16.68 -20.05 21.15
C ALA A 193 17.24 -20.25 22.57
N ALA A 194 16.37 -20.26 23.59
CA ALA A 194 16.78 -20.49 24.98
C ALA A 194 17.41 -21.88 25.19
N LEU A 195 16.82 -22.94 24.61
CA LEU A 195 17.37 -24.30 24.67
C LEU A 195 18.72 -24.39 23.95
N ALA A 196 18.85 -23.78 22.77
CA ALA A 196 20.11 -23.72 22.04
C ALA A 196 21.21 -22.98 22.82
N GLN A 197 20.87 -21.86 23.47
CA GLN A 197 21.78 -21.11 24.35
C GLN A 197 22.21 -21.93 25.57
N ALA A 198 21.34 -22.82 26.07
CA ALA A 198 21.65 -23.77 27.14
C ALA A 198 22.47 -25.00 26.66
N GLY A 199 22.88 -25.05 25.39
CA GLY A 199 23.69 -26.13 24.83
C GLY A 199 22.90 -27.36 24.34
N VAL A 200 21.56 -27.29 24.33
CA VAL A 200 20.72 -28.37 23.82
C VAL A 200 20.80 -28.42 22.29
N ARG A 201 21.15 -29.58 21.73
CA ARG A 201 21.12 -29.83 20.29
C ARG A 201 19.72 -30.28 19.86
N LEU A 202 18.96 -29.38 19.25
CA LEU A 202 17.63 -29.66 18.73
C LEU A 202 17.71 -30.25 17.30
N PRO A 203 16.87 -31.23 16.96
CA PRO A 203 16.74 -31.69 15.59
C PRO A 203 16.15 -30.57 14.71
N ALA A 204 16.53 -30.51 13.43
CA ALA A 204 16.09 -29.46 12.50
C ALA A 204 14.55 -29.33 12.38
N ALA A 205 13.80 -30.43 12.55
CA ALA A 205 12.34 -30.40 12.56
C ALA A 205 11.75 -29.61 13.75
N ALA A 206 12.51 -29.42 14.83
CA ALA A 206 12.08 -28.73 16.05
C ALA A 206 12.61 -27.29 16.15
N THR A 207 13.23 -26.75 15.10
CA THR A 207 13.80 -25.38 15.12
C THR A 207 12.96 -24.36 14.37
N THR A 208 11.96 -24.79 13.61
CA THR A 208 11.19 -23.91 12.72
C THR A 208 9.70 -24.00 13.00
N TYR A 209 9.06 -22.86 13.29
CA TYR A 209 7.62 -22.76 13.40
C TYR A 209 6.98 -22.52 12.04
N ARG A 210 5.90 -23.25 11.73
CA ARG A 210 5.01 -22.97 10.61
C ARG A 210 3.56 -22.97 11.09
N PRO A 211 2.69 -22.08 10.59
CA PRO A 211 1.28 -22.13 10.90
C PRO A 211 0.70 -23.50 10.52
N LEU A 212 0.11 -24.19 11.49
CA LEU A 212 -0.55 -25.47 11.28
C LEU A 212 -2.06 -25.28 11.28
N PRO A 213 -2.83 -26.20 10.66
CA PRO A 213 -4.27 -26.23 10.85
C PRO A 213 -4.61 -26.19 12.34
N HIS A 214 -5.49 -25.28 12.72
CA HIS A 214 -5.93 -25.20 14.10
C HIS A 214 -6.72 -26.47 14.41
N ARG A 215 -6.10 -27.44 15.11
CA ARG A 215 -6.85 -28.60 15.61
C ARG A 215 -7.94 -28.09 16.55
N PRO A 216 -9.20 -28.52 16.38
CA PRO A 216 -10.26 -28.23 17.33
C PRO A 216 -9.81 -28.58 18.74
N GLU A 217 -10.25 -27.81 19.73
CA GLU A 217 -9.89 -28.00 21.14
C GLU A 217 -10.20 -29.43 21.65
N GLN A 218 -11.17 -30.09 21.02
CA GLN A 218 -11.60 -31.47 21.31
C GLN A 218 -10.59 -32.56 20.89
N GLU A 219 -9.60 -32.26 20.04
CA GLU A 219 -8.56 -33.21 19.61
C GLU A 219 -7.22 -33.04 20.32
N ARG A 220 -7.13 -32.07 21.24
CA ARG A 220 -5.99 -31.93 22.14
C ARG A 220 -6.10 -33.02 23.21
N ARG A 221 -5.65 -34.25 22.89
CA ARG A 221 -5.53 -35.29 23.90
C ARG A 221 -4.63 -34.80 25.05
N PRO A 222 -4.99 -35.11 26.30
CA PRO A 222 -4.19 -34.76 27.48
C PRO A 222 -2.80 -35.40 27.45
#